data_AF-A0A2D7GA69-F1
#
_entry.id   AF-A0A2D7GA69-F1
#
_cell.length_a   1.000
_cell.length_b   1.000
_cell.length_c   1.000
_cell.angle_alpha   90.00
_cell.angle_beta   90.00
_cell.angle_gamma   90.00
#
_symmetry.space_group_name_H-M   'P 1'
#
loop_
_entity.id
_entity.type
_entity.pdbx_description
1 polymer ?
#
loop_
_entity_poly.entity_id
_entity_poly.type
_entity_poly.pdbx_seq_one_letter_code
_entity_poly.pdbx_strand_id
1 'polypeptide(L)'
;MRRNLGQTKLRKKRRTSNPMSEFDRMPKTLRDWLNTAALPWRPVSVHRAYQKALMKTGDQQSALEYLNLLQSEHLSRDRNL
;
A
#
# COMPACT_ATOMS: atom_id res chain seq x y z
N MET A 1 12.16 31.57 2.76
CA MET A 1 10.76 31.71 3.20
C MET A 1 10.37 30.56 4.11
N ARG A 2 9.98 30.88 5.35
CA ARG A 2 9.63 29.94 6.42
C ARG A 2 8.33 29.22 6.05
N ARG A 3 8.38 27.88 5.98
CA ARG A 3 7.23 27.03 5.62
C ARG A 3 6.43 26.78 6.90
N ASN A 4 5.13 27.03 6.88
CA ASN A 4 4.14 26.70 7.93
C ASN A 4 4.02 25.18 8.14
N LEU A 5 5.11 24.54 8.53
CA LEU A 5 5.19 23.13 8.85
C LEU A 5 5.73 23.12 10.27
N GLY A 6 4.83 23.08 11.26
CA GLY A 6 5.14 23.16 12.69
C GLY A 6 6.35 22.30 13.10
N GLN A 7 6.95 22.61 14.25
CA GLN A 7 8.11 21.88 14.76
C GLN A 7 7.74 20.42 15.07
N THR A 8 7.97 19.53 14.12
CA THR A 8 7.80 18.08 14.30
C THR A 8 9.17 17.43 14.49
N LYS A 9 9.34 16.64 15.55
CA LYS A 9 10.56 15.81 15.78
C LYS A 9 10.72 14.67 14.76
N LEU A 10 9.68 14.39 13.96
CA LEU A 10 9.69 13.38 12.92
C LEU A 10 10.54 13.81 11.72
N ARG A 11 11.44 12.92 11.27
CA ARG A 11 12.27 13.15 10.09
C ARG A 11 11.38 13.34 8.85
N LYS A 12 11.44 14.53 8.24
CA LYS A 12 10.77 14.83 6.98
C LYS A 12 11.48 14.09 5.84
N LYS A 13 10.91 12.98 5.38
CA LYS A 13 11.42 12.25 4.21
C LYS A 13 10.74 12.80 2.96
N ARG A 14 11.51 13.46 2.08
CA ARG A 14 10.99 13.93 0.79
C ARG A 14 10.69 12.68 -0.07
N ARG A 15 9.42 12.47 -0.44
CA ARG A 15 9.04 11.37 -1.32
C ARG A 15 9.39 11.77 -2.76
N THR A 16 10.22 10.99 -3.44
CA THR A 16 10.55 11.22 -4.86
C THR A 16 9.37 10.86 -5.77
N SER A 17 8.49 9.96 -5.35
CA SER A 17 7.32 9.54 -6.14
C SER A 17 6.07 10.35 -5.80
N ASN A 18 5.23 10.58 -6.81
CA ASN A 18 3.90 11.20 -6.64
C ASN A 18 2.88 10.10 -6.28
N PRO A 19 2.41 10.03 -5.02
CA PRO A 19 1.54 8.94 -4.56
C PRO A 19 0.21 8.88 -5.31
N MET A 20 -0.33 10.03 -5.73
CA MET A 20 -1.57 10.06 -6.52
C MET A 20 -1.35 9.47 -7.90
N SER A 21 -0.28 9.87 -8.60
CA SER A 21 0.04 9.29 -9.91
C SER A 21 0.32 7.78 -9.85
N GLU A 22 0.92 7.31 -8.76
CA GLU A 22 1.12 5.87 -8.54
C GLU A 22 -0.21 5.15 -8.28
N PHE A 23 -1.15 5.80 -7.59
CA PHE A 23 -2.49 5.29 -7.40
C PHE A 23 -3.30 5.23 -8.70
N ASP A 24 -3.27 6.31 -9.48
CA ASP A 24 -4.02 6.44 -10.73
C ASP A 24 -3.55 5.45 -11.80
N ARG A 25 -2.28 5.04 -11.76
CA ARG A 25 -1.71 4.05 -12.69
C ARG A 25 -2.10 2.60 -12.38
N MET A 26 -2.72 2.34 -11.22
CA MET A 26 -3.06 0.97 -10.83
C MET A 26 -4.34 0.44 -11.51
N PRO A 27 -4.42 -0.88 -11.74
CA PRO A 27 -5.66 -1.53 -12.16
C PRO A 27 -6.82 -1.19 -11.22
N LYS A 28 -8.03 -1.06 -11.77
CA LYS A 28 -9.23 -0.73 -10.99
C LYS A 28 -9.44 -1.71 -9.84
N THR A 29 -9.23 -3.00 -10.08
CA THR A 29 -9.36 -4.08 -9.08
C THR A 29 -8.44 -3.87 -7.87
N LEU A 30 -7.22 -3.41 -8.11
CA LEU A 30 -6.26 -3.13 -7.05
C LEU A 30 -6.60 -1.85 -6.29
N ARG A 31 -7.16 -0.85 -6.97
CA ARG A 31 -7.68 0.37 -6.34
C ARG A 31 -8.89 0.07 -5.46
N ASP A 32 -9.81 -0.76 -5.94
CA ASP A 32 -10.99 -1.21 -5.18
C ASP A 32 -10.55 -1.98 -3.92
N TRP A 33 -9.58 -2.89 -4.04
CA TRP A 33 -9.00 -3.58 -2.88
C TRP A 33 -8.40 -2.60 -1.85
N LEU A 34 -7.63 -1.61 -2.31
CA LEU A 34 -7.04 -0.57 -1.45
C LEU A 34 -8.09 0.25 -0.70
N ASN A 35 -9.22 0.55 -1.33
CA ASN A 35 -10.33 1.27 -0.69
C ASN A 35 -11.01 0.44 0.41
N THR A 36 -11.00 -0.89 0.29
CA THR A 36 -11.57 -1.81 1.29
C THR A 36 -10.58 -2.29 2.35
N ALA A 37 -9.27 -1.99 2.19
CA ALA A 37 -8.24 -2.46 3.09
C ALA A 37 -8.35 -1.78 4.47
N ALA A 38 -8.17 -2.54 5.54
CA ALA A 38 -8.32 -2.05 6.91
C ALA A 38 -7.15 -1.18 7.39
N LEU A 39 -5.99 -1.25 6.72
CA LEU A 39 -4.78 -0.53 7.08
C LEU A 39 -4.44 0.53 6.03
N PRO A 40 -3.80 1.66 6.42
CA PRO A 40 -3.38 2.70 5.49
C PRO A 40 -2.12 2.26 4.73
N TRP A 41 -2.29 1.33 3.79
CA TRP A 41 -1.20 0.82 2.97
C TRP A 41 -0.64 1.87 2.02
N ARG A 42 0.66 1.75 1.71
CA ARG A 42 1.27 2.54 0.62
C ARG A 42 0.91 1.92 -0.73
N PRO A 43 0.34 2.68 -1.68
CA PRO A 43 -0.04 2.20 -3.02
C PRO A 43 1.02 1.34 -3.72
N VAL A 44 2.27 1.84 -3.73
CA VAL A 44 3.42 1.15 -4.35
C VAL A 44 3.73 -0.19 -3.71
N SER A 45 3.55 -0.31 -2.40
CA SER A 45 3.84 -1.55 -1.68
C SER A 45 2.84 -2.63 -2.07
N VAL A 46 1.56 -2.25 -2.12
CA VAL A 46 0.46 -3.13 -2.55
C VAL A 46 0.67 -3.56 -4.00
N HIS A 47 0.98 -2.60 -4.89
CA HIS A 47 1.26 -2.90 -6.30
C HIS A 47 2.40 -3.88 -6.49
N ARG A 48 3.52 -3.71 -5.77
CA ARG A 48 4.66 -4.64 -5.84
C ARG A 48 4.30 -6.04 -5.34
N ALA A 49 3.54 -6.14 -4.24
CA ALA A 49 3.10 -7.42 -3.71
C ALA A 49 2.14 -8.13 -4.69
N TYR A 50 1.19 -7.39 -5.26
CA TYR A 50 0.27 -7.88 -6.28
C TYR A 50 0.99 -8.37 -7.53
N GLN A 51 1.91 -7.58 -8.09
CA GLN A 51 2.70 -7.98 -9.26
C GLN A 51 3.53 -9.24 -8.98
N LYS A 52 4.15 -9.33 -7.80
CA LYS A 52 4.94 -10.50 -7.40
C LYS A 52 4.07 -11.75 -7.29
N ALA A 53 2.85 -11.63 -6.76
CA ALA A 53 1.91 -12.73 -6.68
C ALA A 53 1.41 -13.13 -8.08
N LEU A 54 1.00 -12.15 -8.89
CA LEU A 54 0.53 -12.35 -10.27
C LEU A 54 1.60 -13.02 -11.15
N MET A 55 2.88 -12.63 -11.03
CA MET A 55 3.97 -13.29 -11.75
C MET A 55 4.20 -14.74 -11.32
N LYS A 56 3.82 -15.11 -10.10
CA LYS A 56 3.97 -16.48 -9.58
C LYS A 56 2.79 -17.38 -9.92
N THR A 57 1.57 -16.85 -9.80
CA THR A 57 0.33 -17.63 -9.97
C THR A 57 -0.24 -17.52 -11.37
N GLY A 58 0.07 -16.45 -12.11
CA GLY A 58 -0.57 -16.12 -13.38
C GLY A 58 -2.04 -15.71 -13.26
N ASP A 59 -2.59 -15.75 -12.04
CA ASP A 59 -3.99 -15.52 -11.76
C ASP A 59 -4.19 -14.32 -10.82
N GLN A 60 -5.15 -13.47 -11.19
CA GLN A 60 -5.50 -12.26 -10.46
C GLN A 60 -6.18 -12.58 -9.13
N GLN A 61 -7.02 -13.62 -9.07
CA GLN A 61 -7.74 -13.98 -7.84
C GLN A 61 -6.74 -14.39 -6.75
N SER A 62 -5.83 -15.28 -7.10
CA SER A 62 -4.73 -15.73 -6.24
C SER A 62 -3.85 -14.57 -5.76
N ALA A 63 -3.63 -13.56 -6.61
CA ALA A 63 -2.86 -12.38 -6.24
C ALA A 63 -3.60 -11.49 -5.21
N LEU A 64 -4.92 -11.37 -5.30
CA LEU A 64 -5.74 -10.66 -4.31
C LEU A 64 -5.80 -11.41 -2.98
N GLU A 65 -5.92 -12.74 -3.00
CA GLU A 65 -5.85 -13.56 -1.78
C GLU A 65 -4.52 -13.39 -1.05
N TYR A 66 -3.41 -13.32 -1.79
CA TYR A 66 -2.10 -13.05 -1.21
C TYR A 66 -2.05 -11.68 -0.49
N LEU A 67 -2.72 -10.65 -1.03
CA LEU A 67 -2.82 -9.35 -0.37
C LEU A 67 -3.66 -9.43 0.92
N ASN A 68 -4.76 -10.19 0.92
CA ASN A 68 -5.58 -10.42 2.11
C ASN A 68 -4.78 -11.12 3.22
N LEU A 69 -3.96 -12.11 2.87
CA LEU A 69 -3.06 -12.79 3.82
C LEU A 69 -2.04 -11.81 4.43
N LEU A 70 -1.45 -10.94 3.63
CA LEU A 70 -0.55 -9.89 4.13
C LEU A 70 -1.26 -8.93 5.09
N GLN A 71 -2.52 -8.59 4.80
CA GLN A 71 -3.34 -7.77 5.69
C GLN A 71 -3.64 -8.47 7.00
N SER A 72 -4.05 -9.73 7.01
CA SER A 72 -4.30 -10.48 8.24
C SER A 72 -3.03 -10.62 9.09
N GLU A 73 -1.89 -10.89 8.46
CA GLU A 73 -0.58 -10.94 9.13
C GLU A 73 -0.22 -9.63 9.82
N HIS A 74 -0.44 -8.49 9.14
CA HIS A 74 -0.20 -7.18 9.71
C HIS A 74 -1.18 -6.84 10.84
N LEU A 75 -2.46 -7.16 10.67
CA LEU A 75 -3.47 -6.94 11.72
C LEU A 75 -3.20 -7.78 12.96
N SER A 76 -2.74 -9.02 12.81
CA SER A 76 -2.33 -9.86 13.93
C SER A 76 -1.12 -9.30 14.68
N ARG A 77 -0.16 -8.71 13.96
CA ARG A 77 0.99 -8.03 14.59
C ARG A 77 0.58 -6.74 15.31
N ASP A 78 -0.31 -5.95 14.71
CA ASP A 78 -0.82 -4.71 15.29
C ASP A 78 -1.68 -4.97 16.54
N ARG A 79 -2.51 -6.02 16.51
CA ARG A 79 -3.34 -6.44 17.65
C ARG A 79 -2.53 -6.95 18.84
N ASN A 80 -1.27 -7.33 18.63
CA ASN A 80 -0.36 -7.81 19.68
C ASN A 80 0.54 -6.68 20.25
N LEU A 81 0.29 -5.42 19.91
CA LEU A 81 0.91 -4.22 20.50
C LEU A 81 -0.03 -3.54 21.50
#